data_AF-A0A538HWS2-F1
#
_entry.id   AF-A0A538HWS2-F1
#
_cell.length_a   1.000
_cell.length_b   1.000
_cell.length_c   1.000
_cell.angle_alpha   90.00
_cell.angle_beta   90.00
_cell.angle_gamma   90.00
#
_symmetry.space_group_name_H-M   'P 1'
#
loop_
_entity.id
_entity.type
_entity.pdbx_description
1 polymer ?
#
loop_
_entity_poly.entity_id
_entity_poly.type
_entity_poly.pdbx_seq_one_letter_code
_entity_poly.pdbx_strand_id
1 'polypeptide(L)'
;MSVHPAHLSPSAGGAAALADPSPRPGLDSLVLGAAPLAYWPLQDNNATTVQDRLALHEGAGQGHLQPGQVGPGTTETSFGFDGATAQVTAAATGLAPQAVAATAWIRAPRTAMPGVATVINIGGLDLSIFRGRVFGVTCTTPRSCSYVSSTTTVSDAAWHQVAVSVADGTAVLYVDGRNIGNVAVFAMPLSDSVVSAQFSAGACPQAAGTLPSPTDTVTTLPALPLHTSGRWILDATGKRVKLAGVNWYGAESLDRAPGGLQCQSLDAIASHFVADGFNVVRLPWSTDAWIGSASPAVPPIAVAANPQLRGANARQVFDAVIASLARHGVMVVLDNHVGRAGWCCSPADGNALWWEYYDPTHAPGWAGRTLSGKLRLFRASQAKWLSAWRHVVARYAPGGSHPQTNVIGADLRNEPRTDSVLRLPLTWRAGKVAPWLDWPRAAERAGNVVLSANWRLLVIVEGSSAGTDLRGAGVRPVRLRISHRLVYSAHDYSWDHSSPARVNADLGARWGWLLIQHRWWTAPVLVGEFGSCH
;
A
#
# COMPACT_ATOMS: atom_id res chain seq x y z
N MET A 1 -47.13 65.03 15.97
CA MET A 1 -47.01 65.04 14.49
C MET A 1 -46.21 63.79 14.14
N SER A 2 -46.83 62.61 14.05
CA SER A 2 -47.80 62.20 13.01
C SER A 2 -47.11 62.37 11.64
N VAL A 3 -46.82 61.33 10.87
CA VAL A 3 -47.71 60.23 10.45
C VAL A 3 -46.84 59.01 10.06
N HIS A 4 -47.03 57.88 10.73
CA HIS A 4 -47.14 56.58 10.04
C HIS A 4 -48.61 56.48 9.59
N PRO A 5 -48.95 55.86 8.45
CA PRO A 5 -49.23 54.42 8.55
C PRO A 5 -48.91 53.68 7.24
N ALA A 6 -48.66 52.37 7.28
CA ALA A 6 -49.67 51.31 7.16
C ALA A 6 -49.30 50.51 5.91
N HIS A 7 -49.40 49.21 5.81
CA HIS A 7 -50.24 48.20 6.44
C HIS A 7 -49.71 46.87 5.81
N LEU A 8 -49.65 45.69 6.41
CA LEU A 8 -50.37 45.05 7.50
C LEU A 8 -49.54 43.89 8.05
N SER A 9 -49.75 43.62 9.33
CA SER A 9 -49.35 42.43 10.07
C SER A 9 -50.27 41.22 9.76
N PRO A 10 -50.33 40.17 10.61
CA PRO A 10 -49.74 38.86 10.39
C PRO A 10 -50.79 37.79 10.08
N SER A 11 -50.40 36.68 9.46
CA SER A 11 -51.14 35.43 9.64
C SER A 11 -50.18 34.30 9.94
N ALA A 12 -50.41 33.71 11.10
CA ALA A 12 -49.93 32.40 11.46
C ALA A 12 -50.51 31.39 10.46
N GLY A 13 -49.76 31.11 9.40
CA GLY A 13 -49.86 29.87 8.64
C GLY A 13 -48.68 29.02 9.07
N GLY A 14 -48.94 27.90 9.74
CA GLY A 14 -47.90 26.97 10.16
C GLY A 14 -47.06 26.52 8.97
N ALA A 15 -45.91 27.16 8.77
CA ALA A 15 -44.79 26.47 8.16
C ALA A 15 -44.23 25.61 9.28
N ALA A 16 -44.50 24.30 9.21
CA ALA A 16 -43.66 23.32 9.85
C ALA A 16 -42.22 23.81 9.74
N ALA A 17 -41.45 23.76 10.82
CA ALA A 17 -40.01 23.87 10.75
C ALA A 17 -39.58 22.93 9.61
N LEU A 18 -39.31 23.49 8.43
CA LEU A 18 -38.94 22.72 7.26
C LEU A 18 -37.55 22.25 7.63
N ALA A 19 -37.47 20.94 7.87
CA ALA A 19 -36.32 20.24 8.38
C ALA A 19 -35.07 20.84 7.76
N ASP A 20 -34.19 21.35 8.63
CA ASP A 20 -32.77 21.47 8.33
C ASP A 20 -32.38 20.23 7.52
N PRO A 21 -32.01 20.37 6.23
CA PRO A 21 -31.65 19.23 5.42
C PRO A 21 -30.34 18.75 6.02
N SER A 22 -30.46 17.83 6.97
CA SER A 22 -29.38 17.44 7.83
C SER A 22 -28.21 17.01 6.95
N PRO A 23 -26.98 17.48 7.22
CA PRO A 23 -25.78 16.88 6.66
C PRO A 23 -25.92 15.37 6.84
N ARG A 24 -25.52 14.53 5.89
CA ARG A 24 -25.39 13.11 6.23
C ARG A 24 -24.16 13.01 7.13
N PRO A 25 -24.29 12.97 8.47
CA PRO A 25 -23.14 13.00 9.36
C PRO A 25 -22.48 11.64 9.16
N GLY A 26 -21.28 11.65 8.59
CA GLY A 26 -20.67 10.45 8.04
C GLY A 26 -20.16 10.70 6.63
N LEU A 27 -21.02 10.94 5.63
CA LEU A 27 -20.60 11.05 4.22
C LEU A 27 -19.81 12.34 3.97
N ASP A 28 -20.32 13.48 4.44
CA ASP A 28 -19.66 14.78 4.22
C ASP A 28 -18.35 14.87 5.01
N SER A 29 -18.32 14.26 6.20
CA SER A 29 -17.12 14.14 7.04
C SER A 29 -16.10 13.15 6.46
N LEU A 30 -16.56 12.08 5.80
CA LEU A 30 -15.71 11.12 5.08
C LEU A 30 -15.07 11.76 3.85
N VAL A 31 -15.84 12.52 3.08
CA VAL A 31 -15.32 13.18 1.88
C VAL A 31 -14.41 14.35 2.26
N LEU A 32 -14.78 15.20 3.22
CA LEU A 32 -13.91 16.28 3.72
C LEU A 32 -12.65 15.76 4.42
N GLY A 33 -12.77 14.65 5.16
CA GLY A 33 -11.64 13.96 5.78
C GLY A 33 -10.68 13.30 4.79
N ALA A 34 -11.11 13.07 3.54
CA ALA A 34 -10.28 12.55 2.45
C ALA A 34 -9.50 13.63 1.69
N ALA A 35 -9.59 14.90 2.13
CA ALA A 35 -8.89 16.06 1.57
C ALA A 35 -8.94 16.15 0.02
N PRO A 36 -10.13 16.16 -0.60
CA PRO A 36 -10.28 16.31 -2.04
C PRO A 36 -9.76 17.67 -2.52
N LEU A 37 -9.47 17.80 -3.82
CA LEU A 37 -9.08 19.10 -4.39
C LEU A 37 -10.22 20.13 -4.31
N ALA A 38 -11.47 19.66 -4.38
CA ALA A 38 -12.70 20.39 -4.04
C ALA A 38 -13.84 19.39 -3.78
N TYR A 39 -14.83 19.78 -2.98
CA TYR A 39 -15.97 18.95 -2.59
C TYR A 39 -17.29 19.72 -2.51
N TRP A 40 -18.24 19.34 -3.37
CA TRP A 40 -19.62 19.83 -3.36
C TRP A 40 -20.59 18.71 -2.97
N PRO A 41 -21.36 18.86 -1.88
CA PRO A 41 -22.33 17.86 -1.44
C PRO A 41 -23.49 17.68 -2.43
N LEU A 42 -23.98 16.45 -2.58
CA LEU A 42 -25.10 16.05 -3.45
C LEU A 42 -26.46 16.71 -3.10
N GLN A 43 -26.54 17.54 -2.05
CA GLN A 43 -27.78 18.18 -1.57
C GLN A 43 -27.57 19.59 -0.98
N ASP A 44 -26.62 20.40 -1.47
CA ASP A 44 -26.50 21.78 -0.96
C ASP A 44 -27.67 22.66 -1.44
N ASN A 45 -28.61 22.88 -0.52
CA ASN A 45 -29.86 23.59 -0.72
C ASN A 45 -29.71 25.08 -0.38
N ASN A 46 -29.04 25.90 -1.21
CA ASN A 46 -29.40 27.33 -1.34
C ASN A 46 -28.64 28.11 -2.43
N ALA A 47 -29.42 28.81 -3.26
CA ALA A 47 -29.22 30.13 -3.87
C ALA A 47 -27.84 30.59 -4.39
N THR A 48 -27.77 30.83 -5.71
CA THR A 48 -26.85 31.74 -6.46
C THR A 48 -25.33 31.54 -6.31
N THR A 49 -24.88 30.65 -5.44
CA THR A 49 -23.47 30.43 -5.08
C THR A 49 -23.30 28.98 -4.66
N VAL A 50 -22.33 28.27 -5.22
CA VAL A 50 -22.06 26.87 -4.88
C VAL A 50 -20.73 26.82 -4.14
N GLN A 51 -20.78 26.51 -2.84
CA GLN A 51 -19.60 26.51 -1.97
C GLN A 51 -18.97 25.11 -1.92
N ASP A 52 -17.70 25.04 -2.30
CA ASP A 52 -16.85 23.90 -1.97
C ASP A 52 -16.67 23.89 -0.44
N ARG A 53 -16.91 22.75 0.20
CA ARG A 53 -16.80 22.62 1.66
C ARG A 53 -15.35 22.74 2.18
N LEU A 54 -14.37 22.79 1.29
CA LEU A 54 -12.97 23.14 1.58
C LEU A 54 -12.65 24.62 1.32
N ALA A 55 -13.56 25.38 0.71
CA ALA A 55 -13.42 26.81 0.37
C ALA A 55 -12.19 27.14 -0.51
N LEU A 56 -11.69 26.17 -1.29
CA LEU A 56 -10.51 26.36 -2.14
C LEU A 56 -10.87 26.71 -3.58
N HIS A 57 -12.04 26.26 -4.05
CA HIS A 57 -12.48 26.40 -5.44
C HIS A 57 -13.95 26.87 -5.55
N GLU A 58 -14.35 27.90 -4.81
CA GLU A 58 -15.72 28.44 -4.85
C GLU A 58 -16.16 28.90 -6.26
N GLY A 59 -17.43 28.66 -6.61
CA GLY A 59 -18.00 29.02 -7.92
C GLY A 59 -19.31 29.82 -7.80
N ALA A 60 -19.49 30.81 -8.68
CA ALA A 60 -20.77 31.51 -8.82
C ALA A 60 -21.77 30.59 -9.53
N GLY A 61 -22.87 30.23 -8.86
CA GLY A 61 -23.91 29.38 -9.44
C GLY A 61 -24.80 30.20 -10.39
N GLN A 62 -24.68 29.97 -11.70
CA GLN A 62 -25.60 30.56 -12.68
C GLN A 62 -26.79 29.64 -12.90
N GLY A 63 -27.96 30.05 -12.40
CA GLY A 63 -29.25 29.37 -12.61
C GLY A 63 -29.77 28.58 -11.41
N HIS A 64 -31.08 28.31 -11.40
CA HIS A 64 -31.75 27.52 -10.36
C HIS A 64 -31.35 26.04 -10.49
N LEU A 65 -30.39 25.60 -9.68
CA LEU A 65 -30.09 24.18 -9.48
C LEU A 65 -31.30 23.50 -8.81
N GLN A 66 -31.86 22.44 -9.42
CA GLN A 66 -32.97 21.68 -8.84
C GLN A 66 -32.46 20.40 -8.14
N PRO A 67 -33.03 20.02 -6.97
CA PRO A 67 -32.55 18.88 -6.19
C PRO A 67 -32.78 17.52 -6.89
N GLY A 68 -31.80 16.62 -6.81
CA GLY A 68 -31.94 15.21 -7.17
C GLY A 68 -32.54 14.40 -6.01
N GLN A 69 -33.59 13.62 -6.26
CA GLN A 69 -34.15 12.68 -5.28
C GLN A 69 -33.44 11.32 -5.34
N VAL A 70 -33.17 10.72 -4.18
CA VAL A 70 -32.56 9.38 -4.05
C VAL A 70 -33.60 8.40 -3.51
N GLY A 71 -33.87 7.31 -4.24
CA GLY A 71 -34.73 6.19 -3.86
C GLY A 71 -34.60 5.01 -4.84
N PRO A 72 -35.08 3.80 -4.50
CA PRO A 72 -35.05 2.65 -5.41
C PRO A 72 -35.79 2.97 -6.72
N GLY A 73 -35.11 2.90 -7.85
CA GLY A 73 -35.70 3.13 -9.17
C GLY A 73 -35.78 4.58 -9.65
N THR A 74 -35.06 5.52 -9.04
CA THR A 74 -34.97 6.91 -9.54
C THR A 74 -33.60 7.24 -10.17
N THR A 75 -33.60 8.08 -11.20
CA THR A 75 -32.40 8.60 -11.87
C THR A 75 -31.66 9.56 -10.95
N GLU A 76 -30.41 9.25 -10.62
CA GLU A 76 -29.54 10.15 -9.88
C GLU A 76 -28.88 11.15 -10.85
N THR A 77 -28.68 12.38 -10.40
CA THR A 77 -27.96 13.44 -11.13
C THR A 77 -26.65 13.74 -10.40
N SER A 78 -25.53 13.70 -11.12
CA SER A 78 -24.24 14.18 -10.61
C SER A 78 -24.05 15.67 -10.94
N PHE A 79 -23.03 16.31 -10.35
CA PHE A 79 -22.57 17.65 -10.73
C PHE A 79 -21.45 17.59 -11.76
N GLY A 80 -21.37 18.59 -12.65
CA GLY A 80 -20.33 18.72 -13.67
C GLY A 80 -19.34 19.81 -13.29
N PHE A 81 -18.04 19.53 -13.46
CA PHE A 81 -16.95 20.46 -13.18
C PHE A 81 -16.21 20.80 -14.48
N ASP A 82 -16.24 22.08 -14.91
CA ASP A 82 -15.66 22.47 -16.21
C ASP A 82 -14.14 22.69 -16.18
N GLY A 83 -13.56 22.84 -14.98
CA GLY A 83 -12.13 22.94 -14.73
C GLY A 83 -11.38 24.08 -15.43
N ALA A 84 -12.05 24.97 -16.18
CA ALA A 84 -11.43 26.07 -16.90
C ALA A 84 -11.72 27.43 -16.24
N THR A 85 -12.85 27.54 -15.52
CA THR A 85 -13.32 28.80 -14.92
C THR A 85 -13.75 28.65 -13.45
N ALA A 86 -13.50 27.50 -12.83
CA ALA A 86 -14.02 27.13 -11.51
C ALA A 86 -15.56 27.18 -11.42
N GLN A 87 -16.25 27.02 -12.56
CA GLN A 87 -17.71 26.98 -12.62
C GLN A 87 -18.22 25.54 -12.40
N VAL A 88 -19.32 25.42 -11.66
CA VAL A 88 -20.09 24.18 -11.50
C VAL A 88 -21.30 24.26 -12.41
N THR A 89 -21.39 23.38 -13.40
CA THR A 89 -22.59 23.22 -14.25
C THR A 89 -23.27 21.89 -13.91
N ALA A 90 -24.60 21.81 -13.95
CA ALA A 90 -25.31 20.54 -13.73
C ALA A 90 -24.73 19.43 -14.63
N ALA A 91 -24.36 18.26 -14.07
CA ALA A 91 -23.94 17.13 -14.90
C ALA A 91 -25.12 16.32 -15.41
N ALA A 92 -24.79 15.51 -16.40
CA ALA A 92 -25.67 14.70 -17.23
C ALA A 92 -26.74 13.96 -16.42
N THR A 93 -27.97 14.08 -16.90
CA THR A 93 -29.10 13.23 -16.52
C THR A 93 -28.84 11.79 -16.97
N GLY A 94 -28.95 10.81 -16.06
CA GLY A 94 -28.99 9.39 -16.43
C GLY A 94 -28.12 8.42 -15.63
N LEU A 95 -27.48 8.84 -14.53
CA LEU A 95 -26.82 7.90 -13.62
C LEU A 95 -27.88 7.09 -12.87
N ALA A 96 -27.76 5.77 -12.93
CA ALA A 96 -28.55 4.85 -12.12
C ALA A 96 -27.57 3.98 -11.33
N PRO A 97 -27.03 4.44 -10.19
CA PRO A 97 -26.26 3.58 -9.33
C PRO A 97 -27.18 2.48 -8.80
N GLN A 98 -26.80 1.24 -9.10
CA GLN A 98 -27.45 0.06 -8.56
C GLN A 98 -26.58 -0.52 -7.41
N ALA A 99 -27.05 -1.56 -6.73
CA ALA A 99 -26.61 -2.08 -5.42
C ALA A 99 -25.11 -1.99 -5.04
N VAL A 100 -24.18 -2.09 -5.99
CA VAL A 100 -22.75 -1.78 -5.79
C VAL A 100 -22.27 -0.79 -6.86
N ALA A 101 -21.64 0.34 -6.49
CA ALA A 101 -21.11 1.30 -7.45
C ALA A 101 -19.80 1.97 -7.00
N ALA A 102 -18.88 2.19 -7.93
CA ALA A 102 -17.63 2.91 -7.72
C ALA A 102 -17.51 4.05 -8.74
N THR A 103 -17.21 5.28 -8.30
CA THR A 103 -17.17 6.50 -9.14
C THR A 103 -15.91 7.32 -8.86
N ALA A 104 -15.33 7.92 -9.90
CA ALA A 104 -14.15 8.80 -9.81
C ALA A 104 -14.21 9.94 -10.84
N TRP A 105 -13.46 11.02 -10.59
CA TRP A 105 -13.17 12.06 -11.57
C TRP A 105 -11.73 11.92 -12.04
N ILE A 106 -11.53 11.93 -13.36
CA ILE A 106 -10.22 11.70 -13.99
C ILE A 106 -9.91 12.80 -14.99
N ARG A 107 -8.64 13.15 -15.11
CA ARG A 107 -8.12 14.04 -16.15
C ARG A 107 -7.01 13.34 -16.91
N ALA A 108 -7.31 12.73 -18.05
CA ALA A 108 -6.30 12.03 -18.82
C ALA A 108 -5.55 13.02 -19.75
N PRO A 109 -4.22 12.93 -19.85
CA PRO A 109 -3.44 13.82 -20.71
C PRO A 109 -3.78 13.61 -22.20
N ARG A 110 -3.55 14.63 -23.03
CA ARG A 110 -3.83 14.61 -24.48
C ARG A 110 -3.06 13.53 -25.25
N THR A 111 -1.99 13.01 -24.65
CA THR A 111 -1.19 11.89 -25.19
C THR A 111 -1.69 10.57 -24.62
N ALA A 112 -1.96 9.59 -25.48
CA ALA A 112 -2.37 8.25 -25.06
C ALA A 112 -1.41 7.67 -24.01
N MET A 113 -1.93 7.35 -22.83
CA MET A 113 -1.16 6.71 -21.76
C MET A 113 -0.62 5.36 -22.27
N PRO A 114 0.71 5.09 -22.19
CA PRO A 114 1.31 3.88 -22.74
C PRO A 114 1.03 2.60 -21.92
N GLY A 115 0.21 2.68 -20.87
CA GLY A 115 -0.13 1.56 -19.98
C GLY A 115 -1.55 1.64 -19.43
N VAL A 116 -1.93 0.63 -18.65
CA VAL A 116 -3.19 0.60 -17.90
C VAL A 116 -2.98 1.44 -16.64
N ALA A 117 -3.73 2.54 -16.52
CA ALA A 117 -3.81 3.32 -15.30
C ALA A 117 -5.00 2.82 -14.49
N THR A 118 -4.74 2.05 -13.45
CA THR A 118 -5.78 1.65 -12.49
C THR A 118 -6.30 2.89 -11.78
N VAL A 119 -7.61 3.11 -11.87
CA VAL A 119 -8.34 4.21 -11.23
C VAL A 119 -8.97 3.71 -9.92
N ILE A 120 -9.56 2.51 -9.93
CA ILE A 120 -10.19 1.86 -8.77
C ILE A 120 -9.87 0.36 -8.81
N ASN A 121 -9.55 -0.28 -7.69
CA ASN A 121 -9.42 -1.74 -7.61
C ASN A 121 -9.81 -2.25 -6.21
N ILE A 122 -11.07 -2.69 -6.02
CA ILE A 122 -11.61 -3.12 -4.72
C ILE A 122 -12.56 -4.30 -4.88
N GLY A 123 -12.40 -5.34 -4.06
CA GLY A 123 -13.41 -6.39 -3.89
C GLY A 123 -13.81 -7.12 -5.17
N GLY A 124 -12.88 -7.21 -6.14
CA GLY A 124 -13.16 -7.77 -7.46
C GLY A 124 -13.66 -6.75 -8.50
N LEU A 125 -13.92 -5.50 -8.14
CA LEU A 125 -14.22 -4.39 -9.05
C LEU A 125 -12.93 -3.64 -9.42
N ASP A 126 -12.60 -3.55 -10.70
CA ASP A 126 -11.52 -2.73 -11.26
C ASP A 126 -12.14 -1.65 -12.15
N LEU A 127 -11.72 -0.40 -11.99
CA LEU A 127 -11.91 0.65 -12.97
C LEU A 127 -10.54 1.11 -13.44
N SER A 128 -10.26 1.06 -14.73
CA SER A 128 -8.94 1.36 -15.26
C SER A 128 -9.01 2.10 -16.59
N ILE A 129 -7.95 2.83 -16.94
CA ILE A 129 -7.85 3.57 -18.20
C ILE A 129 -6.72 2.95 -19.01
N PHE A 130 -7.00 2.55 -20.24
CA PHE A 130 -5.98 2.08 -21.16
C PHE A 130 -6.14 2.73 -22.52
N ARG A 131 -5.08 3.42 -22.99
CA ARG A 131 -5.08 4.18 -24.25
C ARG A 131 -6.25 5.17 -24.37
N GLY A 132 -6.59 5.82 -23.27
CA GLY A 132 -7.69 6.79 -23.19
C GLY A 132 -9.08 6.16 -23.09
N ARG A 133 -9.24 4.83 -23.16
CA ARG A 133 -10.54 4.17 -22.91
C ARG A 133 -10.67 3.81 -21.44
N VAL A 134 -11.89 3.91 -20.92
CA VAL A 134 -12.25 3.52 -19.56
C VAL A 134 -12.69 2.06 -19.58
N PHE A 135 -12.24 1.27 -18.61
CA PHE A 135 -12.53 -0.14 -18.44
C PHE A 135 -13.15 -0.35 -17.07
N GLY A 136 -14.19 -1.16 -17.00
CA GLY A 136 -14.71 -1.75 -15.76
C GLY A 136 -14.50 -3.26 -15.80
N VAL A 137 -13.88 -3.84 -14.79
CA VAL A 137 -13.74 -5.29 -14.61
C VAL A 137 -14.41 -5.69 -13.31
N THR A 138 -15.10 -6.81 -13.33
CA THR A 138 -15.82 -7.33 -12.17
C THR A 138 -15.51 -8.82 -12.03
N CYS A 139 -14.88 -9.21 -10.93
CA CYS A 139 -14.37 -10.56 -10.67
C CYS A 139 -15.14 -11.21 -9.52
N THR A 140 -15.65 -12.40 -9.76
CA THR A 140 -16.35 -13.23 -8.75
C THR A 140 -15.39 -14.19 -8.05
N THR A 141 -14.30 -14.55 -8.72
CA THR A 141 -13.14 -15.27 -8.18
C THR A 141 -11.88 -14.77 -8.89
N PRO A 142 -10.66 -15.09 -8.40
CA PRO A 142 -9.42 -14.76 -9.11
C PRO A 142 -9.30 -15.34 -10.54
N ARG A 143 -10.22 -16.22 -10.96
CA ARG A 143 -10.22 -16.85 -12.29
C ARG A 143 -11.46 -16.53 -13.14
N SER A 144 -12.43 -15.79 -12.61
CA SER A 144 -13.70 -15.50 -13.28
C SER A 144 -14.02 -14.01 -13.21
N CYS A 145 -13.69 -13.29 -14.29
CA CYS A 145 -13.92 -11.85 -14.41
C CYS A 145 -14.70 -11.52 -15.68
N SER A 146 -15.64 -10.59 -15.58
CA SER A 146 -16.32 -9.95 -16.71
C SER A 146 -15.74 -8.55 -16.94
N TYR A 147 -15.72 -8.07 -18.18
CA TYR A 147 -15.15 -6.77 -18.53
C TYR A 147 -16.11 -5.97 -19.42
N VAL A 148 -16.08 -4.65 -19.26
CA VAL A 148 -16.80 -3.66 -20.06
C VAL A 148 -15.86 -2.49 -20.34
N SER A 149 -15.92 -1.91 -21.54
CA SER A 149 -15.02 -0.81 -21.92
C SER A 149 -15.74 0.29 -22.70
N SER A 150 -15.30 1.54 -22.53
CA SER A 150 -15.78 2.69 -23.29
C SER A 150 -15.43 2.58 -24.77
N THR A 151 -16.34 3.02 -25.63
CA THR A 151 -16.11 3.18 -27.07
C THR A 151 -15.40 4.49 -27.39
N THR A 152 -15.65 5.52 -26.58
CA THR A 152 -15.01 6.85 -26.63
C THR A 152 -13.77 6.92 -25.75
N THR A 153 -12.85 7.81 -26.10
CA THR A 153 -11.63 8.08 -25.33
C THR A 153 -11.74 9.37 -24.52
N VAL A 154 -11.26 9.37 -23.29
CA VAL A 154 -11.22 10.50 -22.34
C VAL A 154 -9.87 11.23 -22.34
N SER A 155 -9.24 11.37 -23.52
CA SER A 155 -7.86 11.87 -23.69
C SER A 155 -7.77 13.27 -24.26
N ASP A 156 -8.62 14.19 -23.82
CA ASP A 156 -8.70 15.58 -24.30
C ASP A 156 -8.11 16.60 -23.29
N ALA A 157 -7.61 16.10 -22.15
CA ALA A 157 -7.20 16.88 -20.98
C ALA A 157 -8.32 17.67 -20.29
N ALA A 158 -9.58 17.31 -20.55
CA ALA A 158 -10.72 17.69 -19.74
C ALA A 158 -10.88 16.73 -18.55
N TRP A 159 -11.66 17.16 -17.57
CA TRP A 159 -12.11 16.31 -16.48
C TRP A 159 -13.30 15.48 -16.94
N HIS A 160 -13.28 14.19 -16.65
CA HIS A 160 -14.37 13.26 -16.95
C HIS A 160 -14.81 12.55 -15.67
N GLN A 161 -16.11 12.34 -15.53
CA GLN A 161 -16.67 11.47 -14.50
C GLN A 161 -16.67 10.03 -15.03
N VAL A 162 -16.18 9.08 -14.25
CA VAL A 162 -16.21 7.66 -14.60
C VAL A 162 -16.81 6.84 -13.47
N ALA A 163 -17.65 5.86 -13.80
CA ALA A 163 -18.24 4.98 -12.80
C ALA A 163 -18.45 3.56 -13.33
N VAL A 164 -18.41 2.57 -12.43
CA VAL A 164 -18.87 1.20 -12.69
C VAL A 164 -19.87 0.80 -11.61
N SER A 165 -21.00 0.23 -11.99
CA SER A 165 -22.01 -0.28 -11.06
C SER A 165 -22.36 -1.74 -11.35
N VAL A 166 -22.81 -2.49 -10.33
CA VAL A 166 -23.27 -3.87 -10.44
C VAL A 166 -24.58 -4.04 -9.68
N ALA A 167 -25.60 -4.59 -10.35
CA ALA A 167 -26.74 -5.20 -9.70
C ALA A 167 -27.39 -6.27 -10.60
N ASP A 168 -28.14 -7.18 -9.97
CA ASP A 168 -28.90 -8.24 -10.64
C ASP A 168 -28.08 -9.04 -11.68
N GLY A 169 -26.79 -9.27 -11.38
CA GLY A 169 -25.90 -10.00 -12.30
C GLY A 169 -25.52 -9.21 -13.55
N THR A 170 -25.61 -7.89 -13.54
CA THR A 170 -25.18 -7.02 -14.64
C THR A 170 -24.27 -5.89 -14.13
N ALA A 171 -23.10 -5.76 -14.74
CA ALA A 171 -22.19 -4.64 -14.53
C ALA A 171 -22.38 -3.58 -15.62
N VAL A 172 -22.42 -2.31 -15.25
CA VAL A 172 -22.65 -1.15 -16.14
C VAL A 172 -21.54 -0.14 -15.96
N LEU A 173 -20.97 0.35 -17.06
CA LEU A 173 -19.93 1.37 -17.08
C LEU A 173 -20.52 2.71 -17.53
N TYR A 174 -20.14 3.79 -16.84
CA TYR A 174 -20.56 5.16 -17.13
C TYR A 174 -19.35 6.07 -17.36
N VAL A 175 -19.47 6.96 -18.35
CA VAL A 175 -18.59 8.12 -18.55
C VAL A 175 -19.46 9.35 -18.70
N ASP A 176 -19.17 10.40 -17.93
CA ASP A 176 -19.90 11.66 -17.89
C ASP A 176 -21.42 11.47 -17.76
N GLY A 177 -21.80 10.56 -16.85
CA GLY A 177 -23.19 10.20 -16.56
C GLY A 177 -23.90 9.37 -17.63
N ARG A 178 -23.26 9.06 -18.76
CA ARG A 178 -23.84 8.21 -19.82
C ARG A 178 -23.42 6.76 -19.64
N ASN A 179 -24.38 5.84 -19.69
CA ASN A 179 -24.10 4.42 -19.84
C ASN A 179 -23.39 4.19 -21.19
N ILE A 180 -22.17 3.68 -21.13
CA ILE A 180 -21.30 3.43 -22.28
C ILE A 180 -21.07 1.94 -22.54
N GLY A 181 -21.65 1.06 -21.71
CA GLY A 181 -21.61 -0.38 -21.89
C GLY A 181 -22.10 -1.17 -20.68
N ASN A 182 -22.53 -2.40 -20.93
CA ASN A 182 -23.03 -3.34 -19.93
C ASN A 182 -22.52 -4.76 -20.19
N VAL A 183 -22.29 -5.56 -19.14
CA VAL A 183 -21.85 -6.96 -19.23
C VAL A 183 -22.50 -7.81 -18.14
N ALA A 184 -22.89 -9.04 -18.48
CA ALA A 184 -23.41 -10.00 -17.51
C ALA A 184 -22.29 -10.53 -16.58
N VAL A 185 -22.62 -10.71 -15.31
CA VAL A 185 -21.75 -11.27 -14.26
C VAL A 185 -22.44 -12.43 -13.57
N PHE A 186 -21.70 -13.52 -13.35
CA PHE A 186 -22.18 -14.64 -12.55
C PHE A 186 -22.20 -14.28 -11.06
N ALA A 187 -23.11 -14.86 -10.28
CA ALA A 187 -23.47 -14.42 -8.93
C ALA A 187 -22.26 -14.17 -8.00
N MET A 188 -22.19 -12.96 -7.43
CA MET A 188 -21.41 -12.64 -6.24
C MET A 188 -22.24 -13.03 -5.00
N PRO A 189 -21.66 -13.64 -3.95
CA PRO A 189 -22.32 -13.69 -2.66
C PRO A 189 -22.29 -12.27 -2.07
N LEU A 190 -23.42 -11.55 -2.16
CA LEU A 190 -23.57 -10.21 -1.64
C LEU A 190 -23.78 -10.27 -0.12
N SER A 191 -22.83 -9.76 0.66
CA SER A 191 -23.16 -9.07 1.90
C SER A 191 -23.31 -7.59 1.57
N ASP A 192 -24.45 -6.99 1.91
CA ASP A 192 -24.79 -5.59 1.63
C ASP A 192 -23.62 -4.64 1.91
N SER A 193 -22.98 -4.14 0.85
CA SER A 193 -21.91 -3.16 0.95
C SER A 193 -21.86 -2.34 -0.34
N VAL A 194 -22.47 -1.15 -0.28
CA VAL A 194 -22.10 -0.06 -1.19
C VAL A 194 -20.69 0.35 -0.79
N VAL A 195 -19.67 -0.14 -1.48
CA VAL A 195 -18.29 0.28 -1.27
C VAL A 195 -17.95 1.34 -2.33
N SER A 196 -18.08 2.61 -1.96
CA SER A 196 -17.34 3.68 -2.64
C SER A 196 -15.87 3.44 -2.39
N ALA A 197 -15.17 2.95 -3.40
CA ALA A 197 -13.74 2.72 -3.35
C ALA A 197 -12.95 4.03 -3.37
N GLN A 198 -12.79 4.63 -2.19
CA GLN A 198 -11.88 5.73 -1.91
C GLN A 198 -10.46 5.20 -1.69
N PHE A 199 -9.44 6.04 -1.88
CA PHE A 199 -8.11 5.78 -1.34
C PHE A 199 -8.23 5.53 0.17
N SER A 200 -7.95 4.30 0.60
CA SER A 200 -7.96 3.92 2.01
C SER A 200 -6.74 4.49 2.73
N ALA A 201 -6.89 5.64 3.38
CA ALA A 201 -6.30 5.80 4.70
C ALA A 201 -7.46 5.63 5.67
N GLY A 202 -7.52 4.49 6.38
CA GLY A 202 -8.60 4.20 7.32
C GLY A 202 -8.81 5.37 8.28
N ALA A 203 -10.08 5.62 8.64
CA ALA A 203 -10.42 6.58 9.68
C ALA A 203 -9.52 6.32 10.89
N CYS A 204 -8.76 7.34 11.29
CA CYS A 204 -7.90 7.24 12.45
C CYS A 204 -8.79 6.84 13.65
N PRO A 205 -8.59 5.66 14.25
CA PRO A 205 -9.38 5.29 15.41
C PRO A 205 -9.18 6.38 16.45
N GLN A 206 -10.27 6.96 16.95
CA GLN A 206 -10.19 7.81 18.13
C GLN A 206 -9.59 6.96 19.23
N ALA A 207 -8.47 7.41 19.81
CA ALA A 207 -7.85 6.73 20.94
C ALA A 207 -8.89 6.60 22.06
N ALA A 208 -9.41 5.39 22.26
CA ALA A 208 -10.25 5.09 23.40
C ALA A 208 -9.33 5.02 24.62
N GLY A 209 -9.17 6.17 25.29
CA GLY A 209 -8.54 6.25 26.60
C GLY A 209 -7.28 7.13 26.62
N THR A 210 -7.16 7.87 27.71
CA THR A 210 -5.93 8.51 28.14
C THR A 210 -4.84 7.44 28.21
N LEU A 211 -3.77 7.60 27.42
CA LEU A 211 -2.59 6.74 27.54
C LEU A 211 -2.12 6.77 28.99
N PRO A 212 -1.77 5.61 29.60
CA PRO A 212 -1.06 5.64 30.86
C PRO A 212 0.19 6.50 30.66
N SER A 213 0.47 7.40 31.61
CA SER A 213 1.73 8.15 31.60
C SER A 213 2.87 7.16 31.41
N PRO A 214 3.87 7.48 30.56
CA PRO A 214 4.95 6.55 30.27
C PRO A 214 5.55 6.10 31.60
N THR A 215 5.39 4.82 31.93
CA THR A 215 6.22 4.23 32.97
C THR A 215 7.65 4.33 32.48
N ASP A 216 8.53 4.93 33.28
CA ASP A 216 9.96 5.20 33.03
C ASP A 216 10.83 3.96 32.77
N THR A 217 10.28 2.87 32.25
CA THR A 217 11.07 1.81 31.63
C THR A 217 11.50 2.27 30.24
N VAL A 218 12.56 3.10 30.21
CA VAL A 218 13.36 3.27 29.00
C VAL A 218 13.90 1.89 28.63
N THR A 219 13.28 1.24 27.65
CA THR A 219 13.83 0.00 27.08
C THR A 219 15.12 0.37 26.37
N THR A 220 16.25 0.17 27.03
CA THR A 220 17.56 0.43 26.41
C THR A 220 17.85 -0.64 25.36
N LEU A 221 18.39 -0.23 24.22
CA LEU A 221 18.88 -1.17 23.20
C LEU A 221 19.87 -2.19 23.82
N PRO A 222 19.89 -3.44 23.35
CA PRO A 222 20.93 -4.39 23.73
C PRO A 222 22.32 -3.89 23.28
N ALA A 223 23.40 -4.52 23.73
CA ALA A 223 24.73 -4.15 23.27
C ALA A 223 24.91 -4.48 21.77
N LEU A 224 24.99 -3.47 20.90
CA LEU A 224 25.09 -3.68 19.45
C LEU A 224 26.56 -3.66 18.97
N PRO A 225 26.95 -4.44 17.94
CA PRO A 225 26.07 -5.15 16.99
C PRO A 225 25.62 -6.54 17.45
N LEU A 226 24.48 -6.98 16.94
CA LEU A 226 24.03 -8.37 17.09
C LEU A 226 24.83 -9.31 16.19
N HIS A 227 24.97 -10.57 16.61
CA HIS A 227 25.61 -11.64 15.83
C HIS A 227 24.93 -12.99 16.10
N THR A 228 25.29 -14.01 15.32
CA THR A 228 24.67 -15.35 15.41
C THR A 228 25.62 -16.42 15.95
N SER A 229 25.10 -17.27 16.82
CA SER A 229 25.82 -18.43 17.36
C SER A 229 24.85 -19.60 17.55
N GLY A 230 25.10 -20.69 16.81
CA GLY A 230 24.15 -21.81 16.72
C GLY A 230 22.77 -21.31 16.27
N ARG A 231 21.74 -21.58 17.08
CA ARG A 231 20.36 -21.14 16.82
C ARG A 231 20.01 -19.77 17.41
N TRP A 232 20.98 -19.08 18.02
CA TRP A 232 20.73 -17.87 18.79
C TRP A 232 21.24 -16.61 18.09
N ILE A 233 20.52 -15.52 18.31
CA ILE A 233 20.98 -14.16 18.09
C ILE A 233 21.50 -13.65 19.44
N LEU A 234 22.73 -13.16 19.45
CA LEU A 234 23.43 -12.66 20.63
C LEU A 234 23.79 -11.19 20.44
N ASP A 235 23.83 -10.44 21.53
CA ASP A 235 24.37 -9.09 21.56
C ASP A 235 25.92 -9.10 21.60
N ALA A 236 26.55 -7.93 21.56
CA ALA A 236 28.00 -7.79 21.55
C ALA A 236 28.69 -8.30 22.84
N THR A 237 27.95 -8.51 23.92
CA THR A 237 28.44 -9.10 25.17
C THR A 237 28.23 -10.61 25.26
N GLY A 238 27.59 -11.21 24.25
CA GLY A 238 27.27 -12.63 24.20
C GLY A 238 25.93 -12.98 24.86
N LYS A 239 25.13 -12.00 25.30
CA LYS A 239 23.81 -12.23 25.87
C LYS A 239 22.81 -12.52 24.76
N ARG A 240 21.95 -13.52 24.96
CA ARG A 240 20.87 -13.84 24.01
C ARG A 240 19.88 -12.70 23.90
N VAL A 241 19.57 -12.32 22.66
CA VAL A 241 18.51 -11.35 22.32
C VAL A 241 17.35 -12.09 21.66
N LYS A 242 16.15 -11.92 22.20
CA LYS A 242 14.92 -12.36 21.55
C LYS A 242 14.32 -11.16 20.82
N LEU A 243 14.12 -11.31 19.51
CA LEU A 243 13.42 -10.35 18.68
C LEU A 243 11.92 -10.59 18.85
N ALA A 244 11.23 -9.63 19.47
CA ALA A 244 9.77 -9.59 19.58
C ALA A 244 9.32 -8.39 18.76
N GLY A 245 8.76 -8.64 17.57
CA GLY A 245 8.61 -7.58 16.58
C GLY A 245 7.23 -7.48 15.94
N VAL A 246 7.04 -6.34 15.31
CA VAL A 246 5.91 -6.00 14.44
C VAL A 246 6.41 -5.58 13.06
N ASN A 247 5.56 -5.74 12.05
CA ASN A 247 5.79 -5.22 10.71
C ASN A 247 5.06 -3.88 10.58
N TRP A 248 5.80 -2.81 10.23
CA TRP A 248 5.22 -1.49 10.02
C TRP A 248 5.22 -1.12 8.53
N TYR A 249 4.28 -1.69 7.78
CA TYR A 249 4.17 -1.53 6.33
C TYR A 249 3.67 -0.12 5.91
N GLY A 250 3.81 0.20 4.63
CA GLY A 250 3.35 1.41 3.96
C GLY A 250 4.46 2.14 3.19
N ALA A 251 5.70 2.10 3.67
CA ALA A 251 6.83 2.78 3.00
C ALA A 251 7.24 2.12 1.68
N GLU A 252 6.92 0.84 1.53
CA GLU A 252 7.00 0.07 0.30
C GLU A 252 5.81 0.29 -0.64
N SER A 253 4.74 0.90 -0.15
CA SER A 253 3.49 1.13 -0.88
C SER A 253 3.46 2.53 -1.53
N LEU A 254 2.40 2.85 -2.28
CA LEU A 254 2.28 4.13 -3.01
C LEU A 254 2.28 5.36 -2.10
N ASP A 255 1.95 5.17 -0.82
CA ASP A 255 2.02 6.20 0.20
C ASP A 255 3.46 6.62 0.52
N ARG A 256 4.46 5.77 0.25
CA ARG A 256 5.89 6.04 0.49
C ARG A 256 6.22 6.39 1.96
N ALA A 257 5.32 6.06 2.87
CA ALA A 257 5.42 6.30 4.30
C ALA A 257 4.73 5.15 5.04
N PRO A 258 5.24 4.72 6.21
CA PRO A 258 4.55 3.72 7.01
C PRO A 258 3.14 4.19 7.40
N GLY A 259 2.18 3.28 7.37
CA GLY A 259 0.78 3.57 7.68
C GLY A 259 0.61 4.07 9.12
N GLY A 260 -0.39 4.90 9.36
CA GLY A 260 -0.68 5.47 10.68
C GLY A 260 -0.05 6.84 10.93
N LEU A 261 0.94 7.27 10.13
CA LEU A 261 1.53 8.61 10.22
C LEU A 261 0.58 9.74 9.81
N GLN A 262 -0.54 9.40 9.14
CA GLN A 262 -1.66 10.31 8.94
C GLN A 262 -2.49 10.54 10.22
N CYS A 263 -2.37 9.65 11.20
CA CYS A 263 -3.21 9.60 12.41
C CYS A 263 -2.48 9.97 13.69
N GLN A 264 -1.22 9.55 13.81
CA GLN A 264 -0.44 9.72 15.02
C GLN A 264 0.99 10.18 14.70
N SER A 265 1.60 10.85 15.68
CA SER A 265 3.02 11.20 15.59
C SER A 265 3.90 9.95 15.54
N LEU A 266 5.07 10.06 14.93
CA LEU A 266 6.12 9.02 14.93
C LEU A 266 6.42 8.48 16.34
N ASP A 267 6.51 9.37 17.34
CA ASP A 267 6.90 9.02 18.70
C ASP A 267 5.76 8.31 19.45
N ALA A 268 4.50 8.67 19.19
CA ALA A 268 3.33 7.99 19.77
C ALA A 268 3.25 6.53 19.29
N ILE A 269 3.41 6.28 17.98
CA ILE A 269 3.41 4.92 17.43
C ILE A 269 4.60 4.11 17.97
N ALA A 270 5.80 4.72 18.01
CA ALA A 270 6.98 4.06 18.58
C ALA A 270 6.80 3.72 20.07
N SER A 271 6.17 4.61 20.84
CA SER A 271 5.82 4.38 22.25
C SER A 271 4.83 3.23 22.42
N HIS A 272 3.83 3.12 21.53
CA HIS A 272 2.90 1.99 21.53
C HIS A 272 3.60 0.64 21.35
N PHE A 273 4.56 0.54 20.43
CA PHE A 273 5.32 -0.69 20.25
C PHE A 273 6.04 -1.12 21.53
N VAL A 274 6.66 -0.17 22.24
CA VAL A 274 7.33 -0.45 23.53
C VAL A 274 6.33 -0.87 24.60
N ALA A 275 5.20 -0.16 24.70
CA ALA A 275 4.15 -0.47 25.68
C ALA A 275 3.56 -1.89 25.49
N ASP A 276 3.44 -2.34 24.24
CA ASP A 276 2.98 -3.69 23.89
C ASP A 276 4.08 -4.76 24.02
N GLY A 277 5.30 -4.37 24.40
CA GLY A 277 6.42 -5.27 24.66
C GLY A 277 7.25 -5.63 23.41
N PHE A 278 7.04 -4.94 22.29
CA PHE A 278 7.87 -5.11 21.09
C PHE A 278 9.20 -4.37 21.23
N ASN A 279 10.26 -4.97 20.71
CA ASN A 279 11.62 -4.42 20.75
C ASN A 279 12.28 -4.30 19.38
N VAL A 280 11.59 -4.70 18.30
CA VAL A 280 12.06 -4.56 16.93
C VAL A 280 10.91 -4.29 15.97
N VAL A 281 11.16 -3.48 14.94
CA VAL A 281 10.25 -3.29 13.82
C VAL A 281 10.89 -3.84 12.56
N ARG A 282 10.20 -4.74 11.85
CA ARG A 282 10.49 -5.03 10.44
C ARG A 282 9.87 -3.90 9.63
N LEU A 283 10.69 -3.17 8.88
CA LEU A 283 10.31 -1.95 8.20
C LEU A 283 10.44 -2.13 6.67
N PRO A 284 9.32 -2.49 6.00
CA PRO A 284 9.26 -2.65 4.56
C PRO A 284 9.62 -1.37 3.79
N TRP A 285 10.31 -1.53 2.65
CA TRP A 285 10.62 -0.43 1.72
C TRP A 285 10.71 -0.92 0.27
N SER A 286 10.60 0.00 -0.68
CA SER A 286 10.66 -0.30 -2.12
C SER A 286 12.00 0.09 -2.77
N THR A 287 12.51 -0.73 -3.69
CA THR A 287 13.79 -0.48 -4.39
C THR A 287 13.83 0.88 -5.10
N ASP A 288 12.74 1.25 -5.77
CA ASP A 288 12.59 2.50 -6.51
C ASP A 288 12.73 3.76 -5.63
N ALA A 289 12.43 3.67 -4.33
CA ALA A 289 12.61 4.79 -3.41
C ALA A 289 14.10 5.11 -3.16
N TRP A 290 15.01 4.16 -3.42
CA TRP A 290 16.43 4.20 -3.04
C TRP A 290 17.42 4.22 -4.21
N ILE A 291 16.91 4.21 -5.45
CA ILE A 291 17.70 4.38 -6.67
C ILE A 291 17.60 5.82 -7.20
N GLY A 292 18.64 6.31 -7.86
CA GLY A 292 18.68 7.67 -8.41
C GLY A 292 18.92 8.78 -7.38
N SER A 293 19.19 9.99 -7.88
CA SER A 293 19.47 11.19 -7.07
C SER A 293 18.23 11.77 -6.40
N ALA A 294 17.06 11.67 -7.05
CA ALA A 294 15.79 12.11 -6.51
C ALA A 294 15.03 10.94 -5.86
N SER A 295 14.52 11.14 -4.65
CA SER A 295 13.59 10.22 -4.00
C SER A 295 12.14 10.66 -4.27
N PRO A 296 11.18 9.72 -4.44
CA PRO A 296 9.77 10.08 -4.65
C PRO A 296 9.21 10.92 -3.50
N ALA A 297 8.37 11.91 -3.81
CA ALA A 297 7.66 12.69 -2.79
C ALA A 297 6.67 11.80 -2.02
N VAL A 298 6.50 12.08 -0.73
CA VAL A 298 5.43 11.49 0.09
C VAL A 298 4.17 12.34 -0.06
N PRO A 299 2.98 11.74 -0.31
CA PRO A 299 1.71 12.46 -0.30
C PRO A 299 1.51 13.17 1.06
N PRO A 300 1.17 14.46 1.12
CA PRO A 300 1.02 15.18 2.39
C PRO A 300 0.05 14.52 3.38
N ILE A 301 -0.98 13.84 2.89
CA ILE A 301 -1.95 13.12 3.72
C ILE A 301 -1.31 11.96 4.50
N ALA A 302 -0.34 11.25 3.90
CA ALA A 302 0.30 10.10 4.53
C ALA A 302 1.09 10.47 5.81
N VAL A 303 1.39 11.76 6.00
CA VAL A 303 2.10 12.29 7.17
C VAL A 303 1.32 13.42 7.86
N ALA A 304 -0.01 13.46 7.72
CA ALA A 304 -0.84 14.56 8.21
C ALA A 304 -0.67 14.87 9.71
N ALA A 305 -0.47 13.86 10.57
CA ALA A 305 -0.22 14.03 11.99
C ALA A 305 1.24 14.42 12.33
N ASN A 306 2.10 14.55 11.32
CA ASN A 306 3.53 14.83 11.43
C ASN A 306 3.89 16.06 10.56
N PRO A 307 3.46 17.27 10.94
CA PRO A 307 3.61 18.47 10.12
C PRO A 307 5.06 18.80 9.75
N GLN A 308 6.02 18.40 10.58
CA GLN A 308 7.46 18.51 10.31
C GLN A 308 7.94 17.68 9.11
N LEU A 309 7.16 16.70 8.66
CA LEU A 309 7.44 15.86 7.49
C LEU A 309 6.70 16.32 6.22
N ARG A 310 5.92 17.42 6.28
CA ARG A 310 5.19 17.92 5.11
C ARG A 310 6.18 18.32 4.01
N GLY A 311 5.99 17.77 2.80
CA GLY A 311 6.89 18.01 1.66
C GLY A 311 8.16 17.15 1.67
N ALA A 312 8.33 16.26 2.66
CA ALA A 312 9.42 15.30 2.68
C ALA A 312 9.28 14.26 1.57
N ASN A 313 10.42 13.73 1.10
CA ASN A 313 10.46 12.57 0.23
C ASN A 313 10.52 11.25 1.02
N ALA A 314 10.34 10.13 0.32
CA ALA A 314 10.28 8.79 0.91
C ALA A 314 11.50 8.50 1.81
N ARG A 315 12.71 8.84 1.36
CA ARG A 315 13.94 8.62 2.16
C ARG A 315 13.93 9.43 3.45
N GLN A 316 13.52 10.70 3.40
CA GLN A 316 13.46 11.59 4.56
C GLN A 316 12.42 11.13 5.59
N VAL A 317 11.24 10.67 5.15
CA VAL A 317 10.24 10.08 6.05
C VAL A 317 10.78 8.81 6.68
N PHE A 318 11.43 7.95 5.90
CA PHE A 318 12.04 6.72 6.40
C PHE A 318 13.16 6.99 7.42
N ASP A 319 13.99 8.02 7.22
CA ASP A 319 14.99 8.46 8.19
C ASP A 319 14.35 8.88 9.52
N ALA A 320 13.27 9.67 9.45
CA ALA A 320 12.56 10.18 10.62
C ALA A 320 11.91 9.04 11.43
N VAL A 321 11.36 8.03 10.75
CA VAL A 321 10.82 6.81 11.35
C VAL A 321 11.91 6.05 12.10
N ILE A 322 13.04 5.75 11.45
CA ILE A 322 14.14 5.00 12.09
C ILE A 322 14.71 5.77 13.29
N ALA A 323 14.86 7.10 13.16
CA ALA A 323 15.33 7.94 14.25
C ALA A 323 14.34 7.97 15.44
N SER A 324 13.03 7.96 15.17
CA SER A 324 12.00 7.86 16.21
C SER A 324 12.09 6.53 16.96
N LEU A 325 12.16 5.42 16.21
CA LEU A 325 12.35 4.09 16.79
C LEU A 325 13.63 4.01 17.63
N ALA A 326 14.72 4.66 17.18
CA ALA A 326 15.97 4.72 17.92
C ALA A 326 15.81 5.43 19.28
N ARG A 327 15.10 6.57 19.32
CA ARG A 327 14.83 7.31 20.57
C ARG A 327 14.02 6.50 21.58
N HIS A 328 13.19 5.57 21.10
CA HIS A 328 12.37 4.68 21.92
C HIS A 328 13.03 3.33 22.19
N GLY A 329 14.30 3.14 21.81
CA GLY A 329 15.02 1.90 22.04
C GLY A 329 14.50 0.70 21.23
N VAL A 330 13.83 0.97 20.11
CA VAL A 330 13.29 -0.05 19.21
C VAL A 330 14.29 -0.31 18.08
N MET A 331 14.66 -1.58 17.92
CA MET A 331 15.53 -2.03 16.83
C MET A 331 14.79 -2.02 15.49
N VAL A 332 15.53 -2.00 14.39
CA VAL A 332 14.99 -1.99 13.03
C VAL A 332 15.62 -3.10 12.19
N VAL A 333 14.77 -3.89 11.54
CA VAL A 333 15.13 -4.74 10.40
C VAL A 333 14.63 -4.07 9.13
N LEU A 334 15.55 -3.72 8.23
CA LEU A 334 15.20 -3.19 6.92
C LEU A 334 14.70 -4.31 6.03
N ASP A 335 13.51 -4.19 5.45
CA ASP A 335 12.92 -5.21 4.58
C ASP A 335 12.74 -4.70 3.15
N ASN A 336 13.49 -5.26 2.20
CA ASN A 336 13.25 -4.95 0.79
C ASN A 336 12.01 -5.70 0.28
N HIS A 337 10.87 -5.03 0.39
CA HIS A 337 9.57 -5.65 0.22
C HIS A 337 9.17 -5.77 -1.25
N VAL A 338 9.28 -4.67 -2.00
CA VAL A 338 8.97 -4.62 -3.44
C VAL A 338 10.07 -3.89 -4.21
N GLY A 339 10.16 -4.14 -5.51
CA GLY A 339 11.08 -3.38 -6.34
C GLY A 339 10.51 -2.00 -6.68
N ARG A 340 9.25 -1.95 -7.14
CA ARG A 340 8.47 -0.74 -7.36
C ARG A 340 7.35 -0.66 -6.35
N ALA A 341 7.12 0.53 -5.79
CA ALA A 341 6.09 0.64 -4.78
C ALA A 341 4.70 0.29 -5.28
N GLY A 342 3.95 -0.37 -4.40
CA GLY A 342 2.61 -0.89 -4.67
C GLY A 342 2.35 -2.15 -3.86
N TRP A 343 1.15 -2.68 -4.01
CA TRP A 343 0.72 -3.88 -3.31
C TRP A 343 1.38 -5.15 -3.88
N CYS A 344 1.69 -6.10 -3.00
CA CYS A 344 2.07 -7.47 -3.32
C CYS A 344 1.17 -8.43 -2.51
N CYS A 345 1.22 -9.76 -2.57
CA CYS A 345 2.33 -10.60 -2.99
C CYS A 345 1.84 -11.76 -3.88
N SER A 346 1.03 -11.43 -4.88
CA SER A 346 0.53 -12.43 -5.83
C SER A 346 1.67 -13.03 -6.68
N PRO A 347 1.51 -14.22 -7.25
CA PRO A 347 2.47 -14.77 -8.21
C PRO A 347 2.65 -13.94 -9.50
N ALA A 348 1.81 -12.93 -9.73
CA ALA A 348 1.75 -12.15 -10.97
C ALA A 348 2.08 -10.66 -10.79
N ASP A 349 2.47 -10.23 -9.60
CA ASP A 349 2.70 -8.81 -9.28
C ASP A 349 4.06 -8.26 -9.72
N GLY A 350 4.91 -9.10 -10.34
CA GLY A 350 6.25 -8.70 -10.77
C GLY A 350 7.29 -8.62 -9.66
N ASN A 351 6.95 -9.00 -8.44
CA ASN A 351 7.80 -8.97 -7.25
C ASN A 351 8.25 -10.36 -6.76
N ALA A 352 7.84 -11.43 -7.44
CA ALA A 352 8.15 -12.81 -7.04
C ALA A 352 9.66 -13.13 -6.96
N LEU A 353 10.51 -12.41 -7.71
CA LEU A 353 11.97 -12.56 -7.69
C LEU A 353 12.62 -11.27 -7.16
N TRP A 354 13.94 -11.31 -6.90
CA TRP A 354 14.73 -10.14 -6.49
C TRP A 354 15.06 -9.19 -7.66
N TRP A 355 14.56 -9.52 -8.85
CA TRP A 355 14.67 -8.72 -10.05
C TRP A 355 13.30 -8.66 -10.72
N GLU A 356 13.02 -7.51 -11.30
CA GLU A 356 11.75 -7.14 -11.88
C GLU A 356 11.80 -7.25 -13.41
N TYR A 357 10.64 -7.44 -14.00
CA TYR A 357 10.43 -7.33 -15.45
C TYR A 357 9.42 -6.25 -15.83
N TYR A 358 8.81 -5.57 -14.85
CA TYR A 358 7.88 -4.48 -15.11
C TYR A 358 8.65 -3.19 -15.38
N ASP A 359 8.86 -2.89 -16.67
CA ASP A 359 9.41 -1.62 -17.12
C ASP A 359 8.29 -0.84 -17.85
N PRO A 360 7.86 0.34 -17.37
CA PRO A 360 6.85 1.13 -18.07
C PRO A 360 7.30 1.59 -19.47
N THR A 361 8.59 1.54 -19.78
CA THR A 361 9.15 1.78 -21.13
C THR A 361 9.21 0.51 -21.98
N HIS A 362 9.08 -0.67 -21.35
CA HIS A 362 9.00 -1.96 -22.01
C HIS A 362 7.88 -2.77 -21.39
N ALA A 363 6.64 -2.58 -21.87
CA ALA A 363 5.61 -3.60 -21.72
C ALA A 363 6.23 -4.98 -22.01
N PRO A 364 5.72 -6.10 -21.47
CA PRO A 364 6.21 -7.45 -21.76
C PRO A 364 6.24 -7.84 -23.26
N GLY A 365 5.86 -6.91 -24.15
CA GLY A 365 6.18 -6.91 -25.56
C GLY A 365 7.63 -7.31 -25.83
N TRP A 366 7.77 -8.58 -26.21
CA TRP A 366 8.95 -9.22 -26.79
C TRP A 366 10.18 -9.46 -25.91
N ALA A 367 10.62 -8.51 -25.06
CA ALA A 367 11.89 -8.66 -24.33
C ALA A 367 11.89 -9.79 -23.29
N GLY A 368 10.79 -9.98 -22.54
CA GLY A 368 10.69 -11.04 -21.52
C GLY A 368 10.51 -12.46 -22.06
N ARG A 369 10.28 -12.64 -23.38
CA ARG A 369 9.99 -13.95 -23.99
C ARG A 369 11.25 -14.70 -24.44
N THR A 370 12.28 -13.97 -24.86
CA THR A 370 13.55 -14.57 -25.30
C THR A 370 14.52 -14.75 -24.14
N LEU A 371 15.39 -15.76 -24.20
CA LEU A 371 16.43 -15.97 -23.20
C LEU A 371 17.35 -14.75 -23.05
N SER A 372 17.75 -14.16 -24.18
CA SER A 372 18.62 -12.97 -24.20
C SER A 372 17.96 -11.76 -23.56
N GLY A 373 16.66 -11.54 -23.77
CA GLY A 373 15.94 -10.45 -23.14
C GLY A 373 15.69 -10.67 -21.65
N LYS A 374 15.35 -11.90 -21.21
CA LYS A 374 15.31 -12.27 -19.78
C LYS A 374 16.65 -11.97 -19.09
N LEU A 375 17.77 -12.36 -19.71
CA LEU A 375 19.09 -12.13 -19.14
C LEU A 375 19.46 -10.64 -19.03
N ARG A 376 19.09 -9.81 -20.02
CA ARG A 376 19.29 -8.35 -19.94
C ARG A 376 18.45 -7.73 -18.82
N LEU A 377 17.16 -8.06 -18.75
CA LEU A 377 16.25 -7.57 -17.70
C LEU A 377 16.75 -7.96 -16.31
N PHE A 378 17.09 -9.23 -16.11
CA PHE A 378 17.70 -9.72 -14.88
C PHE A 378 18.95 -8.92 -14.49
N ARG A 379 19.91 -8.75 -15.41
CA ARG A 379 21.16 -8.05 -15.10
C ARG A 379 20.91 -6.61 -14.69
N ALA A 380 20.07 -5.89 -15.44
CA ALA A 380 19.75 -4.49 -15.15
C ALA A 380 18.98 -4.33 -13.83
N SER A 381 17.95 -5.13 -13.60
CA SER A 381 17.12 -5.02 -12.40
C SER A 381 17.83 -5.51 -11.14
N GLN A 382 18.57 -6.63 -11.20
CA GLN A 382 19.39 -7.07 -10.06
C GLN A 382 20.44 -6.01 -9.70
N ALA A 383 21.02 -5.30 -10.67
CA ALA A 383 21.95 -4.21 -10.38
C ALA A 383 21.27 -3.05 -9.64
N LYS A 384 20.03 -2.69 -9.99
CA LYS A 384 19.23 -1.69 -9.27
C LYS A 384 18.96 -2.12 -7.83
N TRP A 385 18.51 -3.36 -7.62
CA TRP A 385 18.26 -3.93 -6.29
C TRP A 385 19.51 -3.93 -5.41
N LEU A 386 20.65 -4.39 -5.94
CA LEU A 386 21.93 -4.35 -5.22
C LEU A 386 22.39 -2.91 -4.94
N SER A 387 22.13 -1.96 -5.85
CA SER A 387 22.46 -0.55 -5.64
C SER A 387 21.61 0.07 -4.54
N ALA A 388 20.31 -0.23 -4.50
CA ALA A 388 19.41 0.24 -3.46
C ALA A 388 19.84 -0.29 -2.08
N TRP A 389 20.17 -1.57 -1.98
CA TRP A 389 20.74 -2.17 -0.76
C TRP A 389 22.00 -1.44 -0.29
N ARG A 390 22.91 -1.14 -1.22
CA ARG A 390 24.12 -0.37 -0.89
C ARG A 390 23.77 1.01 -0.35
N HIS A 391 22.84 1.74 -0.98
CA HIS A 391 22.46 3.09 -0.58
C HIS A 391 21.79 3.13 0.79
N VAL A 392 20.75 2.30 1.02
CA VAL A 392 20.01 2.30 2.28
C VAL A 392 20.91 1.89 3.45
N VAL A 393 21.76 0.88 3.26
CA VAL A 393 22.64 0.40 4.33
C VAL A 393 23.80 1.36 4.59
N ALA A 394 24.42 1.94 3.56
CA ALA A 394 25.47 2.92 3.73
C ALA A 394 24.95 4.20 4.42
N ARG A 395 23.70 4.58 4.16
CA ARG A 395 23.06 5.75 4.81
C ARG A 395 23.03 5.61 6.33
N TYR A 396 22.71 4.42 6.83
CA TYR A 396 22.55 4.13 8.27
C TYR A 396 23.80 3.56 8.96
N ALA A 397 24.86 3.29 8.21
CA ALA A 397 26.14 2.87 8.77
C ALA A 397 26.74 3.94 9.71
N PRO A 398 27.63 3.58 10.65
CA PRO A 398 28.24 4.54 11.58
C PRO A 398 28.92 5.76 10.93
N GLY A 399 29.45 5.62 9.72
CA GLY A 399 30.03 6.71 8.92
C GLY A 399 29.11 7.22 7.80
N GLY A 400 27.83 6.85 7.83
CA GLY A 400 26.83 7.24 6.84
C GLY A 400 26.31 8.67 7.06
N SER A 401 25.46 9.12 6.15
CA SER A 401 24.81 10.44 6.26
C SER A 401 23.77 10.53 7.39
N HIS A 402 23.21 9.39 7.83
CA HIS A 402 22.23 9.31 8.92
C HIS A 402 22.56 8.09 9.79
N PRO A 403 23.64 8.09 10.56
CA PRO A 403 24.05 6.91 11.33
C PRO A 403 22.96 6.51 12.33
N GLN A 404 22.54 5.24 12.30
CA GLN A 404 21.49 4.72 13.19
C GLN A 404 21.93 3.36 13.74
N THR A 405 22.29 3.32 15.02
CA THR A 405 22.80 2.08 15.63
C THR A 405 21.71 1.04 15.83
N ASN A 406 20.45 1.45 15.97
CA ASN A 406 19.30 0.56 16.13
C ASN A 406 18.91 -0.19 14.85
N VAL A 407 19.49 0.12 13.69
CA VAL A 407 19.36 -0.70 12.49
C VAL A 407 20.24 -1.94 12.65
N ILE A 408 19.60 -3.11 12.88
CA ILE A 408 20.30 -4.35 13.26
C ILE A 408 20.32 -5.40 12.17
N GLY A 409 19.49 -5.27 11.12
CA GLY A 409 19.37 -6.32 10.11
C GLY A 409 18.89 -5.83 8.75
N ALA A 410 19.17 -6.66 7.74
CA ALA A 410 18.72 -6.51 6.36
C ALA A 410 18.01 -7.79 5.93
N ASP A 411 16.70 -7.73 5.81
CA ASP A 411 15.86 -8.76 5.21
C ASP A 411 15.83 -8.57 3.70
N LEU A 412 16.56 -9.45 3.01
CA LEU A 412 17.11 -9.17 1.68
C LEU A 412 16.04 -8.99 0.61
N ARG A 413 14.96 -9.77 0.69
CA ARG A 413 13.86 -9.74 -0.28
C ARG A 413 12.64 -10.42 0.31
N ASN A 414 11.52 -9.70 0.34
CA ASN A 414 10.24 -10.25 0.75
C ASN A 414 9.71 -11.31 -0.21
N GLU A 415 9.32 -12.44 0.36
CA GLU A 415 8.58 -13.55 -0.22
C GLU A 415 9.06 -14.05 -1.59
N PRO A 416 10.34 -14.43 -1.77
CA PRO A 416 10.78 -15.04 -3.01
C PRO A 416 9.91 -16.25 -3.38
N ARG A 417 9.35 -16.24 -4.59
CA ARG A 417 8.37 -17.23 -5.06
C ARG A 417 8.44 -17.44 -6.56
N THR A 418 7.72 -18.46 -7.03
CA THR A 418 7.58 -18.72 -8.48
C THR A 418 6.74 -17.63 -9.12
N ASP A 419 7.27 -17.04 -10.19
CA ASP A 419 6.55 -16.04 -10.99
C ASP A 419 5.65 -16.74 -12.02
N SER A 420 4.34 -16.46 -11.99
CA SER A 420 3.37 -17.10 -12.88
C SER A 420 3.30 -16.47 -14.27
N VAL A 421 3.70 -15.20 -14.42
CA VAL A 421 3.59 -14.43 -15.68
C VAL A 421 4.67 -14.85 -16.67
N LEU A 422 5.92 -14.85 -16.22
CA LEU A 422 7.09 -15.31 -16.97
C LEU A 422 7.33 -16.82 -16.85
N ARG A 423 6.53 -17.50 -16.01
CA ARG A 423 6.62 -18.94 -15.70
C ARG A 423 8.03 -19.31 -15.25
N LEU A 424 8.56 -18.53 -14.33
CA LEU A 424 9.92 -18.67 -13.83
C LEU A 424 9.88 -19.34 -12.46
N PRO A 425 10.26 -20.62 -12.35
CA PRO A 425 10.30 -21.30 -11.07
C PRO A 425 11.49 -20.76 -10.27
N LEU A 426 11.21 -20.11 -9.14
CA LEU A 426 12.26 -19.83 -8.16
C LEU A 426 12.87 -21.17 -7.74
N THR A 427 14.20 -21.20 -7.61
CA THR A 427 14.89 -22.42 -7.20
C THR A 427 15.81 -22.17 -6.01
N TRP A 428 15.84 -23.16 -5.12
CA TRP A 428 16.76 -23.26 -4.01
C TRP A 428 17.35 -24.67 -3.98
N ARG A 429 18.32 -24.93 -4.85
CA ARG A 429 18.91 -26.26 -5.03
C ARG A 429 20.41 -26.19 -5.27
N ALA A 430 21.09 -27.33 -5.14
CA ALA A 430 22.48 -27.49 -5.53
C ALA A 430 22.63 -27.63 -7.06
N GLY A 431 23.85 -27.44 -7.55
CA GLY A 431 24.21 -27.66 -8.97
C GLY A 431 24.03 -26.44 -9.86
N LYS A 432 24.06 -26.66 -11.18
CA LYS A 432 23.94 -25.59 -12.19
C LYS A 432 22.50 -25.10 -12.27
N VAL A 433 22.29 -23.87 -11.79
CA VAL A 433 21.01 -23.15 -11.85
C VAL A 433 21.21 -21.87 -12.65
N ALA A 434 20.20 -21.49 -13.44
CA ALA A 434 20.20 -20.21 -14.11
C ALA A 434 20.31 -19.07 -13.08
N PRO A 435 21.26 -18.13 -13.21
CA PRO A 435 21.53 -17.13 -12.16
C PRO A 435 20.32 -16.28 -11.73
N TRP A 436 19.33 -16.11 -12.61
CA TRP A 436 18.09 -15.36 -12.37
C TRP A 436 16.99 -16.15 -11.65
N LEU A 437 17.19 -17.44 -11.37
CA LEU A 437 16.29 -18.29 -10.57
C LEU A 437 16.93 -18.78 -9.27
N ASP A 438 18.23 -18.51 -9.11
CA ASP A 438 19.08 -19.04 -8.06
C ASP A 438 19.08 -18.16 -6.80
N TRP A 439 18.07 -18.30 -5.96
CA TRP A 439 17.86 -17.45 -4.78
C TRP A 439 19.05 -17.42 -3.82
N PRO A 440 19.65 -18.55 -3.39
CA PRO A 440 20.74 -18.48 -2.40
C PRO A 440 21.95 -17.76 -2.98
N ARG A 441 22.19 -17.86 -4.29
CA ARG A 441 23.28 -17.13 -4.94
C ARG A 441 23.00 -15.63 -5.01
N ALA A 442 21.75 -15.22 -5.15
CA ALA A 442 21.35 -13.82 -5.08
C ALA A 442 21.44 -13.27 -3.65
N ALA A 443 20.99 -14.04 -2.66
CA ALA A 443 21.10 -13.74 -1.24
C ALA A 443 22.58 -13.59 -0.80
N GLU A 444 23.47 -14.47 -1.24
CA GLU A 444 24.92 -14.35 -0.99
C GLU A 444 25.49 -13.06 -1.60
N ARG A 445 25.09 -12.70 -2.83
CA ARG A 445 25.53 -11.45 -3.47
C ARG A 445 25.04 -10.23 -2.68
N ALA A 446 23.75 -10.16 -2.37
CA ALA A 446 23.18 -9.01 -1.67
C ALA A 446 23.65 -8.92 -0.22
N GLY A 447 23.67 -10.03 0.52
CA GLY A 447 24.22 -10.08 1.88
C GLY A 447 25.67 -9.60 1.94
N ASN A 448 26.49 -9.95 0.95
CA ASN A 448 27.87 -9.43 0.89
C ASN A 448 27.95 -7.95 0.50
N VAL A 449 27.01 -7.42 -0.29
CA VAL A 449 26.88 -5.97 -0.54
C VAL A 449 26.50 -5.24 0.75
N VAL A 450 25.48 -5.73 1.46
CA VAL A 450 25.02 -5.21 2.76
C VAL A 450 26.18 -5.17 3.74
N LEU A 451 26.87 -6.30 3.95
CA LEU A 451 27.95 -6.40 4.93
C LEU A 451 29.20 -5.61 4.56
N SER A 452 29.41 -5.30 3.28
CA SER A 452 30.49 -4.42 2.86
C SER A 452 30.19 -2.95 3.14
N ALA A 453 28.91 -2.56 3.10
CA ALA A 453 28.47 -1.20 3.43
C ALA A 453 28.30 -1.00 4.94
N ASN A 454 27.79 -2.02 5.64
CA ASN A 454 27.64 -2.03 7.09
C ASN A 454 27.86 -3.45 7.63
N TRP A 455 29.06 -3.71 8.13
CA TRP A 455 29.47 -5.02 8.65
C TRP A 455 28.75 -5.44 9.94
N ARG A 456 28.04 -4.50 10.59
CA ARG A 456 27.35 -4.70 11.88
C ARG A 456 26.00 -5.42 11.75
N LEU A 457 25.44 -5.50 10.54
CA LEU A 457 24.09 -5.99 10.32
C LEU A 457 23.99 -7.52 10.29
N LEU A 458 22.90 -8.04 10.83
CA LEU A 458 22.40 -9.37 10.49
C LEU A 458 21.91 -9.37 9.03
N VAL A 459 22.17 -10.45 8.31
CA VAL A 459 21.65 -10.69 6.97
C VAL A 459 20.56 -11.75 7.10
N ILE A 460 19.32 -11.32 6.84
CA ILE A 460 18.13 -12.14 6.97
C ILE A 460 17.74 -12.64 5.58
N VAL A 461 17.56 -13.95 5.46
CA VAL A 461 17.25 -14.63 4.19
C VAL A 461 15.97 -15.42 4.32
N GLU A 462 14.92 -14.93 3.69
CA GLU A 462 13.63 -15.61 3.63
C GLU A 462 13.68 -16.91 2.81
N GLY A 463 12.73 -17.80 3.13
CA GLY A 463 12.44 -19.04 2.41
C GLY A 463 11.94 -18.84 0.98
N SER A 464 11.88 -19.95 0.24
CA SER A 464 11.13 -20.04 -1.02
C SER A 464 9.63 -20.17 -0.76
N SER A 465 8.82 -20.18 -1.82
CA SER A 465 7.36 -20.34 -1.74
C SER A 465 6.72 -19.28 -0.84
N ALA A 466 7.03 -18.02 -1.14
CA ALA A 466 6.60 -16.85 -0.37
C ALA A 466 7.08 -16.91 1.10
N GLY A 467 8.37 -17.18 1.29
CA GLY A 467 8.99 -17.21 2.63
C GLY A 467 8.70 -18.49 3.45
N THR A 468 7.74 -19.32 3.07
CA THR A 468 7.28 -20.45 3.91
C THR A 468 8.22 -21.67 3.94
N ASP A 469 9.10 -21.84 2.94
CA ASP A 469 9.89 -23.07 2.76
C ASP A 469 11.41 -22.84 2.76
N LEU A 470 12.06 -23.25 3.84
CA LEU A 470 13.52 -23.19 4.02
C LEU A 470 14.21 -24.53 3.80
N ARG A 471 13.54 -25.59 3.33
CA ARG A 471 14.17 -26.92 3.10
C ARG A 471 15.39 -26.83 2.19
N GLY A 472 15.37 -25.91 1.24
CA GLY A 472 16.50 -25.64 0.34
C GLY A 472 17.79 -25.28 1.07
N ALA A 473 17.73 -24.66 2.27
CA ALA A 473 18.90 -24.32 3.07
C ALA A 473 19.70 -25.56 3.52
N GLY A 474 19.04 -26.71 3.69
CA GLY A 474 19.69 -27.97 4.08
C GLY A 474 20.48 -28.61 2.93
N VAL A 475 20.12 -28.29 1.69
CA VAL A 475 20.79 -28.76 0.48
C VAL A 475 21.86 -27.77 0.03
N ARG A 476 21.53 -26.48 0.04
CA ARG A 476 22.41 -25.38 -0.33
C ARG A 476 22.30 -24.25 0.69
N PRO A 477 23.12 -24.27 1.76
CA PRO A 477 23.15 -23.21 2.75
C PRO A 477 23.73 -21.93 2.12
N VAL A 478 23.22 -20.78 2.56
CA VAL A 478 23.75 -19.48 2.16
C VAL A 478 25.07 -19.26 2.87
N ARG A 479 26.09 -18.80 2.14
CA ARG A 479 27.41 -18.51 2.71
C ARG A 479 27.80 -17.05 2.52
N LEU A 480 27.84 -16.33 3.64
CA LEU A 480 28.27 -14.94 3.69
C LEU A 480 29.78 -14.83 3.92
N ARG A 481 30.39 -13.75 3.44
CA ARG A 481 31.82 -13.48 3.62
C ARG A 481 32.17 -13.16 5.07
N ILE A 482 31.26 -12.55 5.81
CA ILE A 482 31.38 -12.34 7.26
C ILE A 482 30.55 -13.41 7.95
N SER A 483 31.21 -14.28 8.72
CA SER A 483 30.55 -15.30 9.52
C SER A 483 29.70 -14.69 10.64
N HIS A 484 28.82 -15.48 11.25
CA HIS A 484 27.99 -15.07 12.40
C HIS A 484 27.03 -13.91 12.12
N ARG A 485 26.61 -13.74 10.85
CA ARG A 485 25.64 -12.72 10.43
C ARG A 485 24.34 -13.28 9.84
N LEU A 486 24.33 -14.55 9.42
CA LEU A 486 23.19 -15.14 8.74
C LEU A 486 22.07 -15.51 9.72
N VAL A 487 20.85 -15.06 9.41
CA VAL A 487 19.59 -15.48 10.01
C VAL A 487 18.68 -15.95 8.87
N TYR A 488 18.03 -17.10 9.01
CA TYR A 488 16.98 -17.49 8.08
C TYR A 488 15.65 -16.88 8.52
N SER A 489 14.79 -16.52 7.56
CA SER A 489 13.44 -16.02 7.85
C SER A 489 12.39 -16.93 7.25
N ALA A 490 11.35 -17.23 8.03
CA ALA A 490 10.18 -17.99 7.59
C ALA A 490 8.93 -17.12 7.71
N HIS A 491 8.02 -17.24 6.74
CA HIS A 491 6.66 -16.71 6.85
C HIS A 491 5.70 -17.85 7.17
N ASP A 492 4.66 -17.55 7.93
CA ASP A 492 3.69 -18.55 8.34
C ASP A 492 2.30 -17.95 8.59
N TYR A 493 1.33 -18.33 7.76
CA TYR A 493 -0.05 -17.89 7.90
C TYR A 493 -1.01 -19.07 8.03
N SER A 494 -2.22 -18.81 8.53
CA SER A 494 -3.22 -19.87 8.76
C SER A 494 -3.58 -20.65 7.49
N TRP A 495 -3.51 -20.02 6.32
CA TRP A 495 -3.79 -20.65 5.02
C TRP A 495 -2.64 -21.51 4.47
N ASP A 496 -1.46 -21.49 5.11
CA ASP A 496 -0.32 -22.31 4.70
C ASP A 496 -0.41 -23.76 5.20
N HIS A 497 -1.43 -24.04 6.02
CA HIS A 497 -1.69 -25.34 6.63
C HIS A 497 -3.03 -25.89 6.20
N SER A 498 -3.06 -27.20 5.91
CA SER A 498 -4.31 -27.90 5.57
C SER A 498 -5.25 -28.08 6.78
N SER A 499 -4.71 -28.06 8.00
CA SER A 499 -5.48 -28.08 9.25
C SER A 499 -4.62 -27.65 10.44
N PRO A 500 -5.21 -27.20 11.56
CA PRO A 500 -4.46 -26.86 12.78
C PRO A 500 -3.60 -28.02 13.33
N ALA A 501 -4.07 -29.27 13.20
CA ALA A 501 -3.34 -30.45 13.68
C ALA A 501 -2.02 -30.69 12.93
N ARG A 502 -1.86 -30.11 11.74
CA ARG A 502 -0.69 -30.27 10.87
C ARG A 502 0.38 -29.23 11.10
N VAL A 503 0.08 -28.11 11.77
CA VAL A 503 0.97 -26.95 11.92
C VAL A 503 2.36 -27.39 12.40
N ASN A 504 2.48 -28.06 13.55
CA ASN A 504 3.78 -28.45 14.10
C ASN A 504 4.60 -29.35 13.14
N ALA A 505 3.94 -30.31 12.48
CA ALA A 505 4.60 -31.19 11.52
C ALA A 505 5.06 -30.43 10.26
N ASP A 506 4.21 -29.54 9.73
CA ASP A 506 4.50 -28.76 8.54
C ASP A 506 5.64 -27.75 8.81
N LEU A 507 5.62 -27.04 9.95
CA LEU A 507 6.70 -26.12 10.37
C LEU A 507 8.01 -26.86 10.59
N GLY A 508 7.97 -27.99 11.31
CA GLY A 508 9.13 -28.84 11.55
C GLY A 508 9.79 -29.30 10.25
N ALA A 509 8.98 -29.68 9.26
CA ALA A 509 9.45 -30.10 7.94
C ALA A 509 9.98 -28.95 7.08
N ARG A 510 9.35 -27.76 7.12
CA ARG A 510 9.73 -26.62 6.28
C ARG A 510 10.97 -25.90 6.80
N TRP A 511 11.06 -25.65 8.11
CA TRP A 511 12.13 -24.83 8.68
C TRP A 511 12.55 -25.18 10.11
N GLY A 512 11.71 -25.84 10.91
CA GLY A 512 12.00 -26.14 12.32
C GLY A 512 13.26 -27.00 12.53
N TRP A 513 13.61 -27.81 11.54
CA TRP A 513 14.85 -28.60 11.51
C TRP A 513 16.15 -27.77 11.60
N LEU A 514 16.12 -26.47 11.23
CA LEU A 514 17.26 -25.53 11.39
C LEU A 514 17.58 -25.22 12.85
N LEU A 515 16.62 -25.42 13.76
CA LEU A 515 16.75 -25.09 15.18
C LEU A 515 17.38 -26.22 16.01
N ILE A 516 17.61 -27.39 15.41
CA ILE A 516 18.27 -28.52 16.07
C ILE A 516 19.74 -28.14 16.29
N GLN A 517 20.17 -28.10 17.55
CA GLN A 517 21.52 -27.67 17.92
C GLN A 517 22.59 -28.69 17.53
N HIS A 518 23.86 -28.24 17.47
CA HIS A 518 25.03 -29.05 17.16
C HIS A 518 24.97 -29.76 15.79
N ARG A 519 24.23 -29.18 14.85
CA ARG A 519 24.23 -29.59 13.46
C ARG A 519 25.00 -28.56 12.65
N TRP A 520 25.63 -28.99 11.56
CA TRP A 520 26.38 -28.06 10.70
C TRP A 520 25.45 -27.06 10.00
N TRP A 521 24.15 -27.35 9.94
CA TRP A 521 23.11 -26.48 9.39
C TRP A 521 22.35 -25.67 10.45
N THR A 522 22.72 -25.78 11.74
CA THR A 522 22.03 -25.02 12.79
C THR A 522 22.17 -23.52 12.52
N ALA A 523 21.05 -22.81 12.49
CA ALA A 523 21.02 -21.37 12.31
C ALA A 523 19.82 -20.75 13.07
N PRO A 524 19.86 -19.46 13.42
CA PRO A 524 18.68 -18.78 13.93
C PRO A 524 17.62 -18.68 12.84
N VAL A 525 16.36 -18.83 13.24
CA VAL A 525 15.19 -18.56 12.39
C VAL A 525 14.39 -17.43 13.01
N LEU A 526 14.14 -16.37 12.23
CA LEU A 526 13.17 -15.32 12.52
C LEU A 526 11.86 -15.70 11.81
N VAL A 527 10.72 -15.71 12.51
CA VAL A 527 9.44 -15.76 11.81
C VAL A 527 9.13 -14.31 11.42
N GLY A 528 9.39 -13.97 10.15
CA GLY A 528 9.37 -12.60 9.64
C GLY A 528 7.97 -12.05 9.42
N GLU A 529 7.01 -12.94 9.13
CA GLU A 529 5.59 -12.62 9.02
C GLU A 529 4.75 -13.79 9.52
N PHE A 530 3.74 -13.47 10.33
CA PHE A 530 2.66 -14.34 10.72
C PHE A 530 1.50 -13.48 11.25
N GLY A 531 0.26 -13.96 11.12
CA GLY A 531 -0.91 -13.22 11.57
C GLY A 531 -2.23 -13.84 11.12
N SER A 532 -3.33 -13.14 11.40
CA SER A 532 -4.68 -13.48 10.93
C SER A 532 -5.35 -12.26 10.32
N CYS A 533 -6.41 -12.49 9.54
CA CYS A 533 -7.35 -11.42 9.21
C CYS A 533 -8.04 -10.95 10.51
N HIS A 534 -8.31 -9.65 10.62
CA HIS A 534 -9.30 -9.10 11.53
C HIS A 534 -10.55 -8.75 10.74
#